data_AF-A0A2D8MA02-F1
#
_entry.id   AF-A0A2D8MA02-F1
#
_cell.length_a   1.000
_cell.length_b   1.000
_cell.length_c   1.000
_cell.angle_alpha   90.00
_cell.angle_beta   90.00
_cell.angle_gamma   90.00
#
_symmetry.space_group_name_H-M   'P 1'
#
loop_
_entity.id
_entity.type
_entity.pdbx_description
1 polymer ?
#
loop_
_entity_poly.entity_id
_entity_poly.type
_entity_poly.pdbx_seq_one_letter_code
_entity_poly.pdbx_strand_id
1 'polypeptide(L)'
;MVLLRSLRAWRGPRRLHGLLDLGYAAYGLGTLVLVLAFMVAPLSPHGFLRLFAVLLLLLAICLGGDGLLGLLTSMDRTGKRWRVGRPARTFANLKIGVGTLAIVLFSIGISPA
;
A
#
# COMPACT_ATOMS: atom_id res chain seq x y z
N MET A 1 -0.62 -22.63 33.38
CA MET A 1 0.41 -22.43 32.33
C MET A 1 -0.07 -21.44 31.26
N VAL A 2 -0.20 -20.14 31.59
CA VAL A 2 -0.71 -19.11 30.66
C VAL A 2 0.32 -18.00 30.39
N LEU A 3 1.52 -18.08 30.99
CA LEU A 3 2.51 -16.99 30.97
C LEU A 3 3.72 -17.21 30.06
N LEU A 4 3.56 -17.98 28.98
CA LEU A 4 4.56 -18.08 27.91
C LEU A 4 3.90 -17.93 26.54
N ARG A 5 3.04 -16.92 26.37
CA ARG A 5 2.66 -16.44 25.05
C ARG A 5 3.88 -15.72 24.46
N SER A 6 4.78 -16.54 23.94
CA SER A 6 5.96 -16.24 23.15
C SER A 6 6.08 -14.76 22.74
N LEU A 7 6.93 -14.01 23.44
CA LEU A 7 7.44 -12.72 22.97
C LEU A 7 8.13 -12.84 21.59
N ARG A 8 8.43 -14.07 21.15
CA ARG A 8 8.95 -14.39 19.82
C ARG A 8 7.86 -14.34 18.72
N ALA A 9 6.56 -14.46 19.07
CA ALA A 9 5.45 -14.24 18.12
C ALA A 9 5.30 -12.76 17.71
N TRP A 10 5.86 -11.84 18.49
CA TRP A 10 5.87 -10.40 18.17
C TRP A 10 6.76 -10.10 16.94
N ARG A 11 7.83 -10.88 16.72
CA ARG A 11 8.77 -10.73 15.59
C ARG A 11 8.44 -11.62 14.39
N GLY A 12 7.19 -12.08 14.26
CA GLY A 12 6.78 -12.91 13.12
C GLY A 12 6.35 -12.11 11.90
N PRO A 13 6.50 -12.64 10.67
CA PRO A 13 6.03 -12.00 9.43
C PRO A 13 4.52 -11.66 9.43
N ARG A 14 3.75 -12.23 10.38
CA ARG A 14 2.34 -11.90 10.64
C ARG A 14 2.09 -10.42 10.98
N ARG A 15 3.10 -9.67 11.46
CA ARG A 15 2.94 -8.24 11.83
C ARG A 15 3.10 -7.27 10.67
N LEU A 16 3.89 -7.63 9.64
CA LEU A 16 4.10 -6.80 8.45
C LEU A 16 2.86 -6.72 7.55
N HIS A 17 1.91 -7.65 7.71
CA HIS A 17 0.65 -7.69 6.97
C HIS A 17 -0.34 -6.55 7.33
N GLY A 18 -0.08 -5.76 8.38
CA GLY A 18 -0.87 -4.57 8.70
C GLY A 18 -0.45 -3.33 7.92
N LEU A 19 0.71 -3.37 7.23
CA LEU A 19 1.26 -2.23 6.51
C LEU A 19 0.44 -1.90 5.25
N LEU A 20 -0.11 -2.93 4.60
CA LEU A 20 -0.98 -2.78 3.44
C LEU A 20 -2.37 -2.25 3.85
N ASP A 21 -2.96 -2.76 4.93
CA ASP A 21 -4.21 -2.24 5.50
C ASP A 21 -4.06 -0.77 5.93
N LEU A 22 -2.95 -0.42 6.59
CA LEU A 22 -2.62 0.96 6.94
C LEU A 22 -2.41 1.83 5.70
N GLY A 23 -1.71 1.30 4.69
CA GLY A 23 -1.47 1.99 3.42
C GLY A 23 -2.75 2.33 2.67
N TYR A 24 -3.70 1.39 2.58
CA TYR A 24 -5.02 1.67 1.99
C TYR A 24 -5.84 2.65 2.82
N ALA A 25 -5.81 2.55 4.14
CA ALA A 25 -6.50 3.50 5.01
C ALA A 25 -5.94 4.92 4.87
N ALA A 26 -4.61 5.07 4.87
CA ALA A 26 -3.92 6.34 4.69
C ALA A 26 -4.17 6.93 3.30
N TYR A 27 -4.12 6.09 2.24
CA TYR A 27 -4.44 6.50 0.88
C TYR A 27 -5.89 7.00 0.78
N GLY A 28 -6.87 6.23 1.29
CA GLY A 28 -8.28 6.60 1.25
C GLY A 28 -8.61 7.86 2.04
N LEU A 29 -8.03 8.03 3.24
CA LEU A 29 -8.19 9.27 4.02
C LEU A 29 -7.53 10.45 3.31
N GLY A 30 -6.32 10.26 2.79
CA GLY A 30 -5.59 11.28 2.05
C GLY A 30 -6.33 11.76 0.80
N THR A 31 -6.94 10.85 0.04
CA THR A 31 -7.73 11.21 -1.14
C THR A 31 -8.99 11.97 -0.77
N LEU A 32 -9.71 11.57 0.29
CA LEU A 32 -10.87 12.31 0.78
C LEU A 32 -10.51 13.74 1.22
N VAL A 33 -9.42 13.89 1.98
CA VAL A 33 -8.90 15.20 2.41
C VAL A 33 -8.50 16.03 1.19
N LEU A 34 -7.84 15.43 0.20
CA LEU A 34 -7.43 16.11 -1.02
C LEU A 34 -8.64 16.60 -1.84
N VAL A 35 -9.68 15.77 -1.98
CA VAL A 35 -10.93 16.16 -2.66
C VAL A 35 -11.62 17.28 -1.90
N LEU A 36 -11.70 17.20 -0.57
CA LEU A 36 -12.27 18.27 0.25
C LEU A 36 -11.48 19.58 0.10
N ALA A 37 -10.15 19.51 0.12
CA ALA A 37 -9.28 20.65 -0.10
C ALA A 37 -9.47 21.26 -1.49
N PHE A 38 -9.68 20.43 -2.52
CA PHE A 38 -9.98 20.91 -3.87
C PHE A 38 -11.35 21.61 -3.98
N MET A 39 -12.34 21.17 -3.20
CA MET A 39 -13.65 21.80 -3.18
C MET A 39 -13.66 23.15 -2.44
N VAL A 40 -12.80 23.30 -1.43
CA VAL A 40 -12.82 24.48 -0.54
C VAL A 40 -11.72 25.49 -0.88
N ALA A 41 -10.58 25.05 -1.44
CA ALA A 41 -9.46 25.90 -1.83
C ALA A 41 -9.33 25.96 -3.36
N PRO A 42 -8.87 27.09 -3.93
CA PRO A 42 -8.63 27.25 -5.36
C PRO A 42 -7.34 26.53 -5.79
N LEU A 43 -7.27 25.22 -5.57
CA LEU A 43 -6.18 24.39 -6.07
C LEU A 43 -6.27 24.34 -7.60
N SER A 44 -5.16 24.64 -8.27
CA SER A 44 -5.10 24.43 -9.72
C SER A 44 -5.23 22.93 -10.04
N PRO A 45 -5.81 22.54 -11.20
CA PRO A 45 -5.89 21.13 -11.59
C PRO A 45 -4.54 20.42 -11.56
N HIS A 46 -3.47 21.13 -11.93
CA HIS A 46 -2.10 20.64 -11.87
C HIS A 46 -1.61 20.41 -10.44
N GLY A 47 -1.95 21.32 -9.51
CA GLY A 47 -1.64 21.16 -8.08
C GLY A 47 -2.36 19.94 -7.48
N PHE A 48 -3.62 19.73 -7.84
CA PHE A 48 -4.38 18.54 -7.44
C PHE A 48 -3.72 17.25 -7.94
N LEU A 49 -3.35 17.20 -9.22
CA LEU A 49 -2.69 16.03 -9.82
C LEU A 49 -1.36 15.69 -9.13
N ARG A 50 -0.56 16.69 -8.78
CA ARG A 50 0.70 16.48 -8.03
C ARG A 50 0.46 15.87 -6.65
N LEU A 51 -0.52 16.38 -5.91
CA LEU A 51 -0.85 15.83 -4.59
C LEU A 51 -1.42 14.42 -4.69
N PHE A 52 -2.27 14.17 -5.70
CA PHE A 52 -2.78 12.84 -5.97
C PHE A 52 -1.68 11.85 -6.35
N ALA A 53 -0.72 12.28 -7.16
CA ALA A 53 0.47 11.51 -7.51
C ALA A 53 1.29 11.13 -6.27
N VAL A 54 1.49 12.04 -5.32
CA VAL A 54 2.17 11.74 -4.04
C VAL A 54 1.41 10.66 -3.25
N LEU A 55 0.07 10.71 -3.21
CA LEU A 55 -0.73 9.67 -2.56
C LEU A 55 -0.54 8.30 -3.25
N LEU A 56 -0.47 8.26 -4.59
CA LEU A 56 -0.18 7.04 -5.34
C LEU A 56 1.20 6.47 -5.01
N LEU A 57 2.22 7.32 -4.80
CA LEU A 57 3.55 6.88 -4.39
C LEU A 57 3.53 6.19 -3.02
N LEU A 58 2.80 6.74 -2.05
CA LEU A 58 2.65 6.13 -0.73
C LEU A 58 2.00 4.74 -0.83
N LEU A 59 0.99 4.61 -1.69
CA LEU A 59 0.33 3.34 -1.95
C LEU A 59 1.30 2.35 -2.63
N ALA A 60 2.11 2.81 -3.58
CA ALA A 60 3.11 1.99 -4.26
C ALA A 60 4.12 1.37 -3.31
N ILE A 61 4.61 2.16 -2.33
CA ILE A 61 5.54 1.68 -1.29
C ILE A 61 4.89 0.57 -0.46
N CYS A 62 3.63 0.74 -0.06
CA CYS A 62 2.90 -0.26 0.72
C CYS A 62 2.68 -1.56 -0.07
N LEU A 63 2.26 -1.44 -1.34
CA LEU A 63 2.08 -2.57 -2.26
C LEU A 63 3.40 -3.30 -2.54
N GLY A 64 4.48 -2.56 -2.77
CA GLY A 64 5.80 -3.12 -3.04
C GLY A 64 6.36 -3.87 -1.83
N GLY A 65 6.26 -3.29 -0.63
CA GLY A 65 6.70 -3.94 0.61
C GLY A 65 5.95 -5.24 0.88
N ASP A 66 4.63 -5.23 0.79
CA ASP A 66 3.80 -6.41 1.03
C ASP A 66 3.91 -7.46 -0.10
N GLY A 67 4.01 -7.02 -1.35
CA GLY A 67 4.29 -7.90 -2.49
C GLY A 67 5.65 -8.60 -2.35
N LEU A 68 6.70 -7.89 -1.95
CA LEU A 68 8.00 -8.48 -1.70
C LEU A 68 7.93 -9.52 -0.57
N LEU A 69 7.25 -9.20 0.53
CA LEU A 69 7.06 -10.13 1.64
C LEU A 69 6.24 -11.36 1.23
N GLY A 70 5.21 -11.20 0.40
CA GLY A 70 4.43 -12.30 -0.13
C GLY A 70 5.23 -13.25 -1.02
N LEU A 71 6.22 -12.72 -1.76
CA LEU A 71 7.15 -13.53 -2.55
C LEU A 71 8.15 -14.28 -1.67
N LEU A 72 8.74 -13.61 -0.68
CA LEU A 72 9.74 -14.19 0.22
C LEU A 72 9.12 -15.27 1.12
N THR A 73 7.90 -15.04 1.61
CA THR A 73 7.25 -15.92 2.59
C THR A 73 6.30 -16.93 1.95
N SER A 74 5.92 -16.75 0.67
CA SER A 74 4.88 -17.58 0.04
C SER A 74 3.53 -17.53 0.76
N MET A 75 3.30 -16.47 1.54
CA MET A 75 2.10 -16.27 2.34
C MET A 75 1.52 -14.91 1.99
N ASP A 76 0.21 -14.87 1.76
CA ASP A 76 -0.51 -13.63 1.50
C ASP A 76 -1.77 -13.58 2.36
N ARG A 77 -1.93 -12.49 3.10
CA ARG A 77 -3.20 -12.16 3.75
C ARG A 77 -3.73 -10.89 3.10
N THR A 78 -4.83 -11.04 2.38
CA THR A 78 -5.55 -9.91 1.79
C THR A 78 -6.96 -9.89 2.39
N GLY A 79 -7.23 -8.89 3.24
CA GLY A 79 -8.47 -8.78 4.02
C GLY A 79 -8.71 -9.96 4.96
N LYS A 80 -9.87 -10.63 4.79
CA LYS A 80 -10.25 -11.82 5.58
C LYS A 80 -9.70 -13.15 5.02
N ARG A 81 -9.10 -13.14 3.83
CA ARG A 81 -8.62 -14.36 3.16
C ARG A 81 -7.13 -14.59 3.40
N TRP A 82 -6.79 -15.82 3.72
CA TRP A 82 -5.43 -16.31 3.85
C TRP A 82 -5.10 -17.22 2.68
N ARG A 83 -3.98 -16.95 2.01
CA ARG A 83 -3.47 -17.74 0.88
C ARG A 83 -2.04 -18.17 1.19
N VAL A 84 -1.68 -19.37 0.78
CA VAL A 84 -0.32 -19.92 0.93
C VAL A 84 0.08 -20.61 -0.37
N GLY A 85 1.37 -20.58 -0.70
CA GLY A 85 1.93 -21.26 -1.87
C GLY A 85 1.73 -20.50 -3.17
N ARG A 86 1.47 -21.22 -4.28
CA ARG A 86 1.29 -20.63 -5.62
C ARG A 86 0.29 -19.46 -5.67
N PRO A 87 -0.93 -19.55 -5.10
CA PRO A 87 -1.88 -18.43 -5.17
C PRO A 87 -1.41 -17.19 -4.38
N ALA A 88 -0.61 -17.37 -3.33
CA ALA A 88 -0.03 -16.25 -2.60
C ALA A 88 1.03 -15.52 -3.44
N ARG A 89 1.90 -16.26 -4.14
CA ARG A 89 2.93 -15.68 -5.02
C ARG A 89 2.33 -14.92 -6.19
N THR A 90 1.23 -15.40 -6.79
CA THR A 90 0.56 -14.68 -7.87
C THR A 90 0.00 -13.35 -7.39
N PHE A 91 -0.62 -13.31 -6.20
CA PHE A 91 -1.09 -12.06 -5.60
C PHE A 91 0.05 -11.11 -5.23
N ALA A 92 1.15 -11.65 -4.73
CA ALA A 92 2.35 -10.88 -4.42
C ALA A 92 2.95 -10.21 -5.67
N ASN A 93 3.03 -10.94 -6.79
CA ASN A 93 3.44 -10.39 -8.08
C ASN A 93 2.48 -9.29 -8.59
N LEU A 94 1.16 -9.49 -8.44
CA LEU A 94 0.17 -8.48 -8.79
C LEU A 94 0.36 -7.20 -7.97
N LYS A 95 0.63 -7.32 -6.66
CA LYS A 95 0.92 -6.16 -5.80
C LYS A 95 2.13 -5.38 -6.28
N ILE A 96 3.22 -6.07 -6.63
CA ILE A 96 4.41 -5.43 -7.20
C ILE A 96 4.06 -4.75 -8.53
N GLY A 97 3.34 -5.42 -9.43
CA GLY A 97 2.94 -4.84 -10.72
C GLY A 97 2.10 -3.56 -10.58
N VAL A 98 1.12 -3.57 -9.68
CA VAL A 98 0.30 -2.38 -9.38
C VAL A 98 1.13 -1.29 -8.72
N GLY A 99 2.05 -1.63 -7.81
CA GLY A 99 2.98 -0.68 -7.21
C GLY A 99 3.88 -0.01 -8.25
N THR A 100 4.42 -0.77 -9.20
CA THR A 100 5.21 -0.23 -10.31
C THR A 100 4.41 0.73 -11.18
N LEU A 101 3.15 0.39 -11.52
CA LEU A 101 2.27 1.28 -12.27
C LEU A 101 2.01 2.59 -11.51
N ALA A 102 1.79 2.53 -10.21
CA ALA A 102 1.61 3.70 -9.37
C ALA A 102 2.86 4.60 -9.34
N ILE A 103 4.07 4.04 -9.37
CA ILE A 103 5.33 4.79 -9.52
C ILE A 103 5.39 5.49 -10.87
N VAL A 104 5.00 4.81 -11.96
CA VAL A 104 4.96 5.43 -13.30
C VAL A 104 3.99 6.61 -13.33
N LEU A 105 2.79 6.44 -12.77
CA LEU A 105 1.80 7.52 -12.68
C LEU A 105 2.28 8.67 -11.79
N PHE A 106 3.02 8.38 -10.72
CA PHE A 106 3.66 9.40 -9.91
C PHE A 106 4.66 10.21 -10.73
N SER A 107 5.56 9.54 -11.46
CA SER A 107 6.56 10.20 -12.32
C SER A 107 5.91 11.12 -13.37
N ILE A 108 4.81 10.69 -13.97
CA ILE A 108 4.03 11.52 -14.89
C ILE A 108 3.41 12.72 -14.15
N GLY A 109 2.80 12.49 -12.98
CA GLY A 109 2.12 13.53 -12.22
C GLY A 109 3.03 14.60 -11.61
N ILE A 110 4.30 14.30 -11.34
CA ILE A 110 5.29 15.29 -10.86
C ILE A 110 6.00 16.03 -11.99
N SER A 111 5.92 15.52 -13.23
CA SER A 111 6.63 16.12 -14.34
C SER A 111 6.13 17.56 -14.57
N PRO A 112 7.05 18.54 -14.69
CA PRO A 112 6.67 19.88 -15.09
C PRO A 112 6.23 19.84 -16.56
N ALA A 113 4.93 19.99 -16.80
CA ALA A 113 4.44 20.39 -18.11
C ALA A 113 4.81 21.86 -18.37
#